data_AF-A0A850L3C0-F1
#
_entry.id   AF-A0A850L3C0-F1
#
_cell.length_a   1.000
_cell.length_b   1.000
_cell.length_c   1.000
_cell.angle_alpha   90.00
_cell.angle_beta   90.00
_cell.angle_gamma   90.00
#
_symmetry.space_group_name_H-M   'P 1'
#
loop_
_entity.id
_entity.type
_entity.pdbx_description
1 polymer ?
#
loop_
_entity_poly.entity_id
_entity_poly.type
_entity_poly.pdbx_seq_one_letter_code
_entity_poly.pdbx_strand_id
1 'polypeptide(L)'
;MKKFIIIAAVLIAIAAGIYFFKGGKDGGLSLDINIGDNEVLAYVPADTIFFTGSLEPISFEKAMAMSQKMGMDPSAFMMMDSDSLEINADAPDALRFLLGFYGKYMQGFADNNLTKSMGVNNDLNAAAYMVGAIPVMRVELDGTETFANLVASIESEHNVTPVVKSMDSVEYREYSFNAKDKEVPYQLVVSIKDNQAVITINTPIADDKDLKAALGVEKPAKSIADTDVLSKMVSANGYQPHSLFFFDNLATVKGITNPAANSFGAMVQELLVAHGSADSLAEYQTPACQTEFAAMAANWPTINAGYTDFSEGKANFKMVIEGTNTELLNTLAKLRGHLSDNLNNDQFMMSFGMGFNMDELVPVITDVWKRLTKEPYECPALANMQAGLKQQNPMMLGMMTGMLSGIKGIGFGIVDMDMSNLANAENNPNPMAFTENMEMVLTVSAEEPTNLLQTLGMYAPEMAQLQLTDGGEAQSLNSPMGGESEIALRGHDLVLMMGSKANSALSNMSSNKNLDSNGLISFNMDFGKYMGMIEQMMSGINTSAEMSDEQKKIIEQQKEVFAKLKQVKGDIKQSFDINQSGFVSNTAFEAK
;
A
#
# COMPACT_ATOMS: atom_id res chain seq x y z
N MET A 1 15.51 -21.64 -0.93
CA MET A 1 16.57 -20.62 -1.08
C MET A 1 15.97 -19.27 -1.44
N LYS A 2 15.71 -18.91 -2.72
CA LYS A 2 15.14 -17.57 -3.10
C LYS A 2 14.01 -17.06 -2.17
N LYS A 3 13.01 -17.88 -1.82
CA LYS A 3 11.91 -17.52 -0.91
C LYS A 3 12.32 -17.02 0.49
N PHE A 4 13.41 -17.51 1.08
CA PHE A 4 13.80 -17.13 2.46
C PHE A 4 14.53 -15.79 2.53
N ILE A 5 15.36 -15.47 1.52
CA ILE A 5 16.00 -14.14 1.41
C ILE A 5 14.93 -13.07 1.16
N ILE A 6 13.93 -13.39 0.34
CA ILE A 6 12.74 -12.54 0.17
C ILE A 6 12.05 -12.32 1.52
N ILE A 7 11.78 -13.37 2.31
CA ILE A 7 11.14 -13.20 3.64
C ILE A 7 11.96 -12.31 4.58
N ALA A 8 13.29 -12.45 4.65
CA ALA A 8 14.10 -11.61 5.54
C ALA A 8 14.11 -10.12 5.12
N ALA A 9 14.28 -9.84 3.82
CA ALA A 9 14.20 -8.48 3.28
C ALA A 9 12.79 -7.88 3.42
N VAL A 10 11.76 -8.70 3.19
CA VAL A 10 10.35 -8.33 3.36
C VAL A 10 10.02 -8.08 4.83
N LEU A 11 10.57 -8.81 5.80
CA LEU A 11 10.32 -8.53 7.23
C LEU A 11 10.91 -7.18 7.67
N ILE A 12 12.11 -6.80 7.18
CA ILE A 12 12.68 -5.47 7.45
C ILE A 12 11.85 -4.38 6.74
N ALA A 13 11.44 -4.62 5.49
CA ALA A 13 10.58 -3.69 4.74
C ALA A 13 9.15 -3.59 5.30
N ILE A 14 8.62 -4.65 5.95
CA ILE A 14 7.33 -4.65 6.65
C ILE A 14 7.45 -3.95 8.00
N ALA A 15 8.53 -4.18 8.76
CA ALA A 15 8.75 -3.48 10.03
C ALA A 15 8.90 -1.96 9.80
N ALA A 16 9.73 -1.55 8.84
CA ALA A 16 9.83 -0.16 8.42
C ALA A 16 8.49 0.35 7.83
N GLY A 17 7.85 -0.42 6.95
CA GLY A 17 6.58 -0.06 6.33
C GLY A 17 5.48 0.23 7.35
N ILE A 18 5.18 -0.72 8.24
CA ILE A 18 4.17 -0.57 9.30
C ILE A 18 4.49 0.61 10.22
N TYR A 19 5.78 0.91 10.44
CA TYR A 19 6.20 2.07 11.22
C TYR A 19 5.93 3.40 10.50
N PHE A 20 6.36 3.54 9.24
CA PHE A 20 6.28 4.81 8.51
C PHE A 20 4.90 5.09 7.87
N PHE A 21 4.02 4.10 7.72
CA PHE A 21 2.62 4.28 7.33
C PHE A 21 1.72 4.88 8.45
N LYS A 22 2.28 5.54 9.48
CA LYS A 22 1.54 6.01 10.68
C LYS A 22 1.93 7.40 11.26
N GLY A 23 1.84 8.47 10.45
CA GLY A 23 1.10 9.68 10.88
C GLY A 23 1.76 11.03 11.24
N GLY A 24 0.90 12.08 11.20
CA GLY A 24 0.80 13.39 11.92
C GLY A 24 1.97 14.38 12.09
N LYS A 25 1.82 15.70 12.38
CA LYS A 25 0.74 16.74 12.29
C LYS A 25 1.44 18.13 12.31
N ASP A 26 0.88 19.33 12.07
CA ASP A 26 -0.47 19.86 11.75
C ASP A 26 -0.37 21.34 11.25
N GLY A 27 -1.32 21.85 10.44
CA GLY A 27 -1.55 23.31 10.23
C GLY A 27 -0.80 24.04 9.09
N GLY A 28 -1.51 24.83 8.27
CA GLY A 28 -0.95 25.47 7.06
C GLY A 28 -0.93 26.99 7.02
N LEU A 29 0.27 27.59 6.88
CA LEU A 29 0.52 28.86 6.17
C LEU A 29 2.01 28.99 5.80
N SER A 30 2.29 29.60 4.64
CA SER A 30 3.61 30.06 4.12
C SER A 30 4.85 29.84 5.01
N LEU A 31 5.76 28.92 4.61
CA LEU A 31 7.01 28.62 5.31
C LEU A 31 8.25 28.86 4.43
N ASP A 32 9.21 29.59 4.97
CA ASP A 32 10.64 29.39 4.67
C ASP A 32 11.07 28.11 5.39
N ILE A 33 11.24 27.01 4.65
CA ILE A 33 11.55 25.69 5.23
C ILE A 33 13.00 25.67 5.72
N ASN A 34 13.20 25.48 7.02
CA ASN A 34 14.52 25.41 7.65
C ASN A 34 14.91 23.94 7.91
N ILE A 35 15.92 23.44 7.20
CA ILE A 35 16.29 22.01 7.16
C ILE A 35 17.17 21.62 8.37
N GLY A 36 16.79 22.09 9.58
CA GLY A 36 17.67 22.11 10.76
C GLY A 36 17.47 20.97 11.76
N ASP A 37 16.25 20.47 11.93
CA ASP A 37 15.83 19.88 13.21
C ASP A 37 15.84 18.32 13.24
N ASN A 38 16.21 17.67 12.14
CA ASN A 38 16.38 16.21 12.07
C ASN A 38 17.82 15.80 11.69
N GLU A 39 18.65 15.52 12.70
CA GLU A 39 20.05 15.13 12.51
C GLU A 39 20.25 13.81 11.73
N VAL A 40 19.24 12.93 11.70
CA VAL A 40 19.30 11.65 10.97
C VAL A 40 19.50 11.87 9.47
N LEU A 41 18.93 12.95 8.91
CA LEU A 41 19.03 13.26 7.47
C LEU A 41 20.47 13.51 7.01
N ALA A 42 21.37 13.94 7.90
CA ALA A 42 22.78 14.14 7.60
C ALA A 42 23.57 12.81 7.42
N TYR A 43 22.94 11.66 7.68
CA TYR A 43 23.51 10.31 7.47
C TYR A 43 22.86 9.56 6.30
N VAL A 44 21.83 10.13 5.66
CA VAL A 44 21.15 9.55 4.49
C VAL A 44 21.88 9.98 3.21
N PRO A 45 22.41 9.06 2.38
CA PRO A 45 23.07 9.43 1.12
C PRO A 45 22.12 10.11 0.13
N ALA A 46 22.62 11.13 -0.57
CA ALA A 46 21.85 11.84 -1.60
C ALA A 46 21.54 11.00 -2.86
N ASP A 47 22.16 9.83 -3.03
CA ASP A 47 21.90 8.85 -4.10
C ASP A 47 21.07 7.63 -3.64
N THR A 48 20.46 7.71 -2.44
CA THR A 48 19.64 6.61 -1.91
C THR A 48 18.43 6.32 -2.79
N ILE A 49 18.23 5.05 -3.18
CA ILE A 49 17.11 4.63 -4.04
C ILE A 49 15.77 4.53 -3.30
N PHE A 50 15.79 4.59 -1.97
CA PHE A 50 14.63 4.45 -1.10
C PHE A 50 14.87 5.26 0.17
N PHE A 51 13.88 6.03 0.58
CA PHE A 51 13.86 6.76 1.84
C PHE A 51 12.45 6.78 2.41
N THR A 52 12.36 6.64 3.72
CA THR A 52 11.21 7.11 4.47
C THR A 52 11.63 7.65 5.84
N GLY A 53 10.96 8.68 6.30
CA GLY A 53 11.38 9.52 7.43
C GLY A 53 10.63 10.86 7.43
N SER A 54 11.17 11.86 8.11
CA SER A 54 10.56 13.20 8.20
C SER A 54 11.58 14.32 8.00
N LEU A 55 11.12 15.47 7.49
CA LEU A 55 11.82 16.74 7.65
C LEU A 55 11.63 17.29 9.07
N GLU A 56 10.40 17.21 9.59
CA GLU A 56 10.02 17.65 10.93
C GLU A 56 9.47 16.45 11.74
N PRO A 57 9.97 16.18 12.96
CA PRO A 57 9.56 15.01 13.73
C PRO A 57 8.10 15.11 14.21
N ILE A 58 7.43 13.96 14.34
CA ILE A 58 6.16 13.86 15.06
C ILE A 58 6.36 13.34 16.47
N SER A 59 5.69 13.97 17.43
CA SER A 59 5.22 13.36 18.67
C SER A 59 4.55 12.00 18.42
N PHE A 60 5.21 10.95 18.88
CA PHE A 60 4.73 9.58 18.89
C PHE A 60 3.31 9.47 19.48
N GLU A 61 3.00 10.19 20.56
CA GLU A 61 1.65 10.26 21.15
C GLU A 61 0.56 10.67 20.13
N LYS A 62 0.86 11.62 19.24
CA LYS A 62 -0.07 12.06 18.17
C LYS A 62 -0.28 10.98 17.10
N ALA A 63 0.76 10.22 16.76
CA ALA A 63 0.68 9.09 15.83
C ALA A 63 -0.11 7.93 16.45
N MET A 64 0.20 7.59 17.70
CA MET A 64 -0.47 6.58 18.52
C MET A 64 -1.98 6.80 18.60
N ALA A 65 -2.40 7.95 19.11
CA ALA A 65 -3.82 8.27 19.32
C ALA A 65 -4.62 8.18 18.02
N MET A 66 -4.01 8.53 16.88
CA MET A 66 -4.66 8.40 15.59
C MET A 66 -4.62 6.97 15.03
N SER A 67 -3.53 6.22 15.22
CA SER A 67 -3.47 4.79 14.90
C SER A 67 -4.56 4.00 15.61
N GLN A 68 -4.88 4.35 16.87
CA GLN A 68 -6.00 3.77 17.61
C GLN A 68 -7.35 4.19 17.02
N LYS A 69 -7.54 5.49 16.72
CA LYS A 69 -8.78 5.97 16.06
C LYS A 69 -9.02 5.35 14.68
N MET A 70 -7.98 4.99 13.94
CA MET A 70 -8.06 4.29 12.65
C MET A 70 -8.33 2.78 12.78
N GLY A 71 -8.52 2.24 14.00
CA GLY A 71 -8.62 0.80 14.25
C GLY A 71 -7.31 0.03 14.04
N MET A 72 -6.20 0.73 13.78
CA MET A 72 -4.87 0.15 13.62
C MET A 72 -4.13 0.00 14.96
N ASP A 73 -4.85 -0.26 16.06
CA ASP A 73 -4.27 -0.50 17.38
C ASP A 73 -3.52 -1.85 17.39
N PRO A 74 -2.18 -1.86 17.51
CA PRO A 74 -1.39 -3.09 17.54
C PRO A 74 -1.77 -4.05 18.67
N SER A 75 -2.41 -3.61 19.77
CA SER A 75 -2.95 -4.51 20.79
C SER A 75 -4.09 -5.40 20.28
N ALA A 76 -4.82 -4.97 19.24
CA ALA A 76 -5.76 -5.84 18.54
C ALA A 76 -5.02 -6.89 17.70
N PHE A 77 -3.97 -6.49 16.97
CA PHE A 77 -3.18 -7.43 16.14
C PHE A 77 -2.35 -8.41 16.98
N MET A 78 -1.84 -7.99 18.15
CA MET A 78 -1.19 -8.88 19.14
C MET A 78 -2.05 -10.09 19.52
N MET A 79 -3.38 -9.92 19.61
CA MET A 79 -4.29 -11.02 19.94
C MET A 79 -4.50 -12.00 18.78
N MET A 80 -4.21 -11.61 17.54
CA MET A 80 -4.23 -12.53 16.38
C MET A 80 -2.94 -13.34 16.25
N ASP A 81 -1.84 -12.89 16.85
CA ASP A 81 -0.46 -13.30 16.53
C ASP A 81 0.29 -13.90 17.74
N SER A 82 -0.36 -14.00 18.92
CA SER A 82 0.27 -14.39 20.20
C SER A 82 1.03 -15.71 20.17
N ASP A 83 0.51 -16.68 19.42
CA ASP A 83 1.03 -18.05 19.32
C ASP A 83 1.94 -18.19 18.07
N SER A 84 1.83 -17.26 17.12
CA SER A 84 2.65 -17.13 15.91
C SER A 84 4.00 -16.46 16.21
N LEU A 85 4.04 -15.61 17.25
CA LEU A 85 5.23 -15.00 17.83
C LEU A 85 6.03 -15.94 18.77
N GLU A 86 5.73 -17.25 18.83
CA GLU A 86 6.60 -18.20 19.51
C GLU A 86 7.98 -18.27 18.82
N ILE A 87 8.97 -17.63 19.43
CA ILE A 87 10.34 -17.56 18.93
C ILE A 87 11.00 -18.94 19.06
N ASN A 88 10.86 -19.74 18.00
CA ASN A 88 11.44 -21.07 17.89
C ASN A 88 12.95 -21.04 18.15
N ALA A 89 13.41 -21.82 19.13
CA ALA A 89 14.82 -21.91 19.52
C ALA A 89 15.76 -22.41 18.40
N ASP A 90 15.23 -23.10 17.38
CA ASP A 90 15.98 -23.51 16.17
C ASP A 90 16.18 -22.36 15.15
N ALA A 91 15.57 -21.19 15.36
CA ALA A 91 15.68 -20.05 14.45
C ALA A 91 17.04 -19.33 14.56
N PRO A 92 17.53 -18.69 13.46
CA PRO A 92 18.77 -17.92 13.50
C PRO A 92 18.73 -16.79 14.53
N ASP A 93 19.87 -16.52 15.16
CA ASP A 93 20.08 -15.43 16.13
C ASP A 93 19.54 -14.08 15.65
N ALA A 94 19.77 -13.73 14.38
CA ALA A 94 19.23 -12.50 13.78
C ALA A 94 17.69 -12.47 13.71
N LEU A 95 17.04 -13.61 13.43
CA LEU A 95 15.58 -13.70 13.40
C LEU A 95 15.00 -13.70 14.82
N ARG A 96 15.64 -14.42 15.76
CA ARG A 96 15.28 -14.40 17.18
C ARG A 96 15.40 -12.98 17.77
N PHE A 97 16.44 -12.24 17.40
CA PHE A 97 16.59 -10.82 17.76
C PHE A 97 15.48 -9.94 17.18
N LEU A 98 15.21 -10.02 15.86
CA LEU A 98 14.19 -9.19 15.21
C LEU A 98 12.78 -9.45 15.78
N LEU A 99 12.43 -10.71 16.04
CA LEU A 99 11.16 -11.08 16.66
C LEU A 99 11.08 -10.60 18.12
N GLY A 100 12.17 -10.70 18.89
CA GLY A 100 12.23 -10.16 20.25
C GLY A 100 12.11 -8.64 20.29
N PHE A 101 12.78 -7.93 19.39
CA PHE A 101 12.68 -6.47 19.23
C PHE A 101 11.25 -6.05 18.86
N TYR A 102 10.60 -6.77 17.93
CA TYR A 102 9.19 -6.57 17.63
C TYR A 102 8.29 -6.88 18.84
N GLY A 103 8.56 -7.95 19.59
CA GLY A 103 7.85 -8.28 20.83
C GLY A 103 7.93 -7.17 21.88
N LYS A 104 9.11 -6.59 22.09
CA LYS A 104 9.31 -5.43 23.00
C LYS A 104 8.60 -4.17 22.48
N TYR A 105 8.62 -3.93 21.16
CA TYR A 105 7.87 -2.84 20.53
C TYR A 105 6.35 -3.00 20.75
N MET A 106 5.83 -4.22 20.57
CA MET A 106 4.42 -4.53 20.77
C MET A 106 4.03 -4.42 22.26
N GLN A 107 4.86 -4.92 23.18
CA GLN A 107 4.65 -4.74 24.62
C GLN A 107 4.63 -3.25 25.02
N GLY A 108 5.62 -2.46 24.57
CA GLY A 108 5.69 -1.03 24.90
C GLY A 108 4.53 -0.22 24.34
N PHE A 109 3.94 -0.64 23.21
CA PHE A 109 2.65 -0.12 22.76
C PHE A 109 1.55 -0.45 23.78
N ALA A 110 1.38 -1.73 24.13
CA ALA A 110 0.29 -2.20 25.00
C ALA A 110 0.32 -1.54 26.40
N ASP A 111 1.51 -1.38 26.97
CA ASP A 111 1.72 -0.73 28.26
C ASP A 111 1.67 0.83 28.18
N ASN A 112 1.38 1.39 27.00
CA ASN A 112 1.37 2.83 26.69
C ASN A 112 2.65 3.56 27.15
N ASN A 113 3.81 2.93 26.97
CA ASN A 113 5.10 3.42 27.47
C ASN A 113 6.23 3.40 26.42
N LEU A 114 5.92 3.08 25.15
CA LEU A 114 6.90 2.67 24.14
C LEU A 114 8.16 3.53 24.04
N THR A 115 8.01 4.86 23.96
CA THR A 115 9.15 5.78 23.86
C THR A 115 10.14 5.59 25.02
N LYS A 116 9.62 5.37 26.23
CA LYS A 116 10.41 5.14 27.45
C LYS A 116 10.94 3.71 27.57
N SER A 117 10.24 2.70 27.06
CA SER A 117 10.73 1.30 27.09
C SER A 117 11.74 1.01 25.98
N MET A 118 11.66 1.72 24.86
CA MET A 118 12.64 1.65 23.76
C MET A 118 13.83 2.59 23.97
N GLY A 119 13.67 3.66 24.76
CA GLY A 119 14.71 4.68 24.94
C GLY A 119 14.81 5.63 23.75
N VAL A 120 13.68 6.11 23.24
CA VAL A 120 13.59 7.00 22.07
C VAL A 120 12.78 8.25 22.37
N ASN A 121 13.12 9.36 21.71
CA ASN A 121 12.43 10.64 21.89
C ASN A 121 10.92 10.53 21.59
N ASN A 122 10.11 11.35 22.27
CA ASN A 122 8.69 11.44 21.94
C ASN A 122 8.47 12.06 20.56
N ASP A 123 9.11 13.20 20.29
CA ASP A 123 9.15 13.78 18.94
C ASP A 123 10.28 13.08 18.17
N LEU A 124 9.94 12.09 17.33
CA LEU A 124 10.93 11.13 16.86
C LEU A 124 11.60 11.52 15.54
N ASN A 125 12.90 11.78 15.63
CA ASN A 125 13.82 11.78 14.49
C ASN A 125 14.22 10.33 14.14
N ALA A 126 13.68 9.82 13.03
CA ALA A 126 14.02 8.51 12.49
C ALA A 126 13.95 8.50 10.95
N ALA A 127 14.70 7.58 10.35
CA ALA A 127 14.60 7.27 8.92
C ALA A 127 14.94 5.80 8.64
N ALA A 128 14.28 5.23 7.62
CA ALA A 128 14.72 4.01 6.95
C ALA A 128 15.14 4.35 5.51
N TYR A 129 16.35 3.98 5.12
CA TYR A 129 16.95 4.35 3.84
C TYR A 129 17.92 3.27 3.33
N MET A 130 18.40 3.41 2.10
CA MET A 130 19.39 2.50 1.50
C MET A 130 20.79 3.13 1.45
N VAL A 131 21.82 2.36 1.79
CA VAL A 131 23.23 2.67 1.54
C VAL A 131 23.74 1.63 0.57
N GLY A 132 23.96 2.02 -0.69
CA GLY A 132 24.12 1.05 -1.77
C GLY A 132 22.88 0.14 -1.86
N ALA A 133 23.07 -1.17 -1.64
CA ALA A 133 22.01 -2.17 -1.53
C ALA A 133 21.71 -2.64 -0.08
N ILE A 134 22.34 -2.04 0.94
CA ILE A 134 22.08 -2.33 2.36
C ILE A 134 20.93 -1.45 2.88
N PRO A 135 19.90 -2.03 3.53
CA PRO A 135 18.90 -1.26 4.27
C PRO A 135 19.47 -0.76 5.61
N VAL A 136 19.17 0.49 5.95
CA VAL A 136 19.57 1.13 7.20
C VAL A 136 18.35 1.75 7.86
N MET A 137 18.07 1.33 9.10
CA MET A 137 17.14 2.05 9.99
C MET A 137 17.98 2.80 11.02
N ARG A 138 17.78 4.11 11.12
CA ARG A 138 18.50 5.01 12.04
C ARG A 138 17.49 5.82 12.85
N VAL A 139 17.68 5.88 14.16
CA VAL A 139 16.75 6.51 15.11
C VAL A 139 17.50 7.24 16.21
N GLU A 140 17.02 8.44 16.59
CA GLU A 140 17.51 9.20 17.72
C GLU A 140 16.97 8.66 19.06
N LEU A 141 17.83 8.59 20.08
CA LEU A 141 17.53 7.99 21.38
C LEU A 141 17.25 9.04 22.45
N ASP A 142 16.42 8.71 23.45
CA ASP A 142 16.33 9.45 24.72
C ASP A 142 17.36 8.87 25.72
N GLY A 143 18.63 8.96 25.34
CA GLY A 143 19.76 8.35 26.03
C GLY A 143 20.07 6.91 25.60
N THR A 144 21.35 6.60 25.45
CA THR A 144 21.84 5.30 24.93
C THR A 144 21.63 4.11 25.87
N GLU A 145 21.59 4.33 27.18
CA GLU A 145 21.54 3.25 28.18
C GLU A 145 20.23 2.43 28.10
N THR A 146 19.09 3.08 27.89
CA THR A 146 17.78 2.41 27.79
C THR A 146 17.73 1.47 26.59
N PHE A 147 18.16 1.93 25.41
CA PHE A 147 18.23 1.10 24.21
C PHE A 147 19.30 0.00 24.33
N ALA A 148 20.43 0.25 24.99
CA ALA A 148 21.44 -0.78 25.25
C ALA A 148 20.91 -1.89 26.18
N ASN A 149 20.15 -1.53 27.21
CA ASN A 149 19.48 -2.47 28.11
C ASN A 149 18.35 -3.24 27.40
N LEU A 150 17.61 -2.61 26.49
CA LEU A 150 16.64 -3.27 25.60
C LEU A 150 17.33 -4.37 24.78
N VAL A 151 18.42 -4.03 24.07
CA VAL A 151 19.23 -4.97 23.28
C VAL A 151 19.71 -6.15 24.13
N ALA A 152 20.28 -5.87 25.31
CA ALA A 152 20.74 -6.91 26.23
C ALA A 152 19.60 -7.79 26.79
N SER A 153 18.39 -7.24 26.97
CA SER A 153 17.22 -8.02 27.39
C SER A 153 16.79 -9.01 26.31
N ILE A 154 16.76 -8.59 25.03
CA ILE A 154 16.42 -9.43 23.88
C ILE A 154 17.45 -10.56 23.71
N GLU A 155 18.74 -10.25 23.91
CA GLU A 155 19.82 -11.24 23.89
C GLU A 155 19.64 -12.32 24.98
N SER A 156 19.35 -11.89 26.20
CA SER A 156 19.18 -12.79 27.36
C SER A 156 17.87 -13.58 27.35
N GLU A 157 16.76 -12.99 26.90
CA GLU A 157 15.43 -13.61 26.91
C GLU A 157 15.25 -14.64 25.80
N HIS A 158 15.97 -14.49 24.69
CA HIS A 158 15.85 -15.38 23.53
C HIS A 158 17.11 -16.21 23.25
N ASN A 159 18.08 -16.25 24.17
CA ASN A 159 19.36 -16.95 24.05
C ASN A 159 20.14 -16.60 22.76
N VAL A 160 20.17 -15.32 22.40
CA VAL A 160 20.83 -14.80 21.21
C VAL A 160 22.26 -14.37 21.56
N THR A 161 23.24 -14.83 20.79
CA THR A 161 24.67 -14.58 21.06
C THR A 161 25.25 -13.61 20.01
N PRO A 162 25.43 -12.32 20.33
CA PRO A 162 26.07 -11.37 19.43
C PRO A 162 27.56 -11.68 19.24
N VAL A 163 28.07 -11.47 18.02
CA VAL A 163 29.50 -11.24 17.79
C VAL A 163 29.74 -9.73 17.88
N VAL A 164 30.33 -9.28 18.99
CA VAL A 164 30.70 -7.87 19.17
C VAL A 164 31.96 -7.57 18.34
N LYS A 165 31.88 -6.52 17.52
CA LYS A 165 32.97 -6.01 16.67
C LYS A 165 33.13 -4.51 16.88
N SER A 166 34.25 -3.96 16.42
CA SER A 166 34.43 -2.51 16.31
C SER A 166 35.08 -2.13 14.99
N MET A 167 34.66 -0.98 14.45
CA MET A 167 35.07 -0.41 13.18
C MET A 167 35.30 1.08 13.40
N ASP A 168 36.56 1.53 13.31
CA ASP A 168 36.98 2.93 13.46
C ASP A 168 36.41 3.64 14.71
N SER A 169 36.40 2.92 15.85
CA SER A 169 35.86 3.34 17.16
C SER A 169 34.34 3.27 17.33
N VAL A 170 33.59 2.81 16.32
CA VAL A 170 32.17 2.44 16.48
C VAL A 170 32.09 0.99 16.93
N GLU A 171 31.41 0.69 18.04
CA GLU A 171 31.07 -0.69 18.44
C GLU A 171 29.77 -1.12 17.76
N TYR A 172 29.71 -2.38 17.31
CA TYR A 172 28.49 -2.97 16.75
C TYR A 172 28.40 -4.47 17.05
N ARG A 173 27.17 -4.97 17.02
CA ARG A 173 26.81 -6.36 17.32
C ARG A 173 26.30 -7.02 16.05
N GLU A 174 26.95 -8.11 15.65
CA GLU A 174 26.47 -8.98 14.58
C GLU A 174 25.68 -10.16 15.13
N TYR A 175 24.50 -10.40 14.57
CA TYR A 175 23.69 -11.59 14.81
C TYR A 175 23.62 -12.41 13.52
N SER A 176 23.78 -13.72 13.64
CA SER A 176 23.87 -14.61 12.47
C SER A 176 22.50 -14.97 11.89
N PHE A 177 22.41 -15.05 10.56
CA PHE A 177 21.29 -15.66 9.85
C PHE A 177 21.46 -17.18 9.62
N ASN A 178 22.53 -17.80 10.15
CA ASN A 178 22.77 -19.25 10.01
C ASN A 178 21.67 -20.08 10.68
N ALA A 179 21.25 -21.16 10.02
CA ALA A 179 20.21 -22.07 10.51
C ALA A 179 20.71 -23.52 10.48
N LYS A 180 21.14 -24.05 11.63
CA LYS A 180 21.79 -25.36 11.75
C LYS A 180 23.00 -25.44 10.78
N ASP A 181 23.13 -26.49 9.99
CA ASP A 181 24.25 -26.70 9.05
C ASP A 181 24.20 -25.82 7.77
N LYS A 182 23.49 -24.67 7.81
CA LYS A 182 23.35 -23.75 6.68
C LYS A 182 23.92 -22.39 7.03
N GLU A 183 25.07 -22.09 6.45
CA GLU A 183 25.63 -20.74 6.43
C GLU A 183 24.77 -19.82 5.57
N VAL A 184 24.48 -18.63 6.09
CA VAL A 184 23.88 -17.51 5.37
C VAL A 184 24.90 -16.37 5.46
N PRO A 185 25.48 -15.91 4.34
CA PRO A 185 26.64 -15.03 4.36
C PRO A 185 26.28 -13.55 4.60
N TYR A 186 25.30 -13.31 5.47
CA TYR A 186 24.81 -12.00 5.89
C TYR A 186 24.63 -12.00 7.40
N GLN A 187 24.74 -10.83 8.04
CA GLN A 187 24.54 -10.67 9.49
C GLN A 187 23.63 -9.47 9.74
N LEU A 188 22.75 -9.58 10.72
CA LEU A 188 22.03 -8.42 11.25
C LEU A 188 23.01 -7.63 12.11
N VAL A 189 23.10 -6.31 11.89
CA VAL A 189 23.96 -5.41 12.63
C VAL A 189 23.11 -4.48 13.48
N VAL A 190 23.45 -4.36 14.77
CA VAL A 190 22.94 -3.31 15.66
C VAL A 190 24.12 -2.53 16.24
N SER A 191 24.04 -1.20 16.21
CA SER A 191 25.03 -0.30 16.78
C SER A 191 24.37 0.86 17.52
N ILE A 192 25.07 1.41 18.52
CA ILE A 192 24.64 2.55 19.33
C ILE A 192 25.82 3.52 19.38
N LYS A 193 25.63 4.73 18.85
CA LYS A 193 26.70 5.73 18.69
C LYS A 193 26.10 7.14 18.66
N ASP A 194 26.75 8.11 19.28
CA ASP A 194 26.37 9.54 19.22
C ASP A 194 24.87 9.81 19.53
N ASN A 195 24.31 9.11 20.54
CA ASN A 195 22.89 9.14 20.92
C ASN A 195 21.89 8.68 19.82
N GLN A 196 22.36 7.86 18.88
CA GLN A 196 21.54 7.23 17.84
C GLN A 196 21.71 5.70 17.89
N ALA A 197 20.66 4.97 17.53
CA ALA A 197 20.74 3.55 17.21
C ALA A 197 20.69 3.33 15.70
N VAL A 198 21.40 2.31 15.24
CA VAL A 198 21.44 1.86 13.84
C VAL A 198 21.12 0.37 13.80
N ILE A 199 20.15 -0.01 12.97
CA ILE A 199 19.85 -1.41 12.63
C ILE A 199 20.05 -1.58 11.12
N THR A 200 20.93 -2.49 10.71
CA THR A 200 21.33 -2.66 9.31
C THR A 200 21.82 -4.09 9.02
N ILE A 201 22.34 -4.35 7.82
CA ILE A 201 22.78 -5.68 7.37
C ILE A 201 24.25 -5.63 6.94
N ASN A 202 25.10 -6.50 7.51
CA ASN A 202 26.42 -6.79 6.94
C ASN A 202 26.31 -7.86 5.84
N THR A 203 27.21 -7.80 4.86
CA THR A 203 27.19 -8.60 3.62
C THR A 203 28.56 -9.28 3.41
N PRO A 204 28.72 -10.23 2.47
CA PRO A 204 29.99 -10.92 2.25
C PRO A 204 30.93 -10.19 1.29
N ILE A 205 30.73 -8.89 1.07
CA ILE A 205 31.62 -8.03 0.29
C ILE A 205 32.88 -7.76 1.14
N ALA A 206 34.05 -7.75 0.49
CA ALA A 206 35.35 -7.63 1.17
C ALA A 206 35.78 -6.19 1.47
N ASP A 207 35.02 -5.19 1.03
CA ASP A 207 35.18 -3.78 1.38
C ASP A 207 34.09 -3.36 2.37
N ASP A 208 34.49 -2.98 3.59
CA ASP A 208 33.61 -2.51 4.66
C ASP A 208 32.99 -1.13 4.37
N LYS A 209 33.39 -0.42 3.30
CA LYS A 209 32.99 0.96 2.97
C LYS A 209 31.50 1.26 3.19
N ASP A 210 30.60 0.43 2.68
CA ASP A 210 29.16 0.70 2.76
C ASP A 210 28.58 0.38 4.14
N LEU A 211 29.21 -0.54 4.90
CA LEU A 211 28.91 -0.73 6.33
C LEU A 211 29.41 0.46 7.18
N LYS A 212 30.59 1.03 6.87
CA LYS A 212 31.09 2.27 7.51
C LYS A 212 30.12 3.43 7.34
N ALA A 213 29.59 3.60 6.13
CA ALA A 213 28.57 4.60 5.82
C ALA A 213 27.23 4.32 6.53
N ALA A 214 26.75 3.06 6.54
CA ALA A 214 25.54 2.67 7.26
C ALA A 214 25.63 2.93 8.77
N LEU A 215 26.74 2.54 9.41
CA LEU A 215 27.04 2.79 10.82
C LEU A 215 27.20 4.29 11.14
N GLY A 216 27.59 5.12 10.17
CA GLY A 216 27.90 6.53 10.43
C GLY A 216 29.26 6.71 11.10
N VAL A 217 30.24 5.89 10.69
CA VAL A 217 31.67 6.13 10.93
C VAL A 217 32.06 7.46 10.26
N GLU A 218 31.69 7.59 8.99
CA GLU A 218 31.77 8.81 8.20
C GLU A 218 30.35 9.22 7.75
N LYS A 219 30.12 10.52 7.52
CA LYS A 219 28.90 11.00 6.85
C LYS A 219 29.02 10.81 5.34
N PRO A 220 27.92 10.57 4.60
CA PRO A 220 27.96 10.47 3.14
C PRO A 220 28.52 11.77 2.53
N ALA A 221 29.32 11.65 1.46
CA ALA A 221 29.97 12.79 0.79
C ALA A 221 28.98 13.85 0.25
N LYS A 222 27.72 13.48 0.10
CA LYS A 222 26.57 14.38 0.04
C LYS A 222 25.38 13.69 0.73
N SER A 223 24.75 14.36 1.70
CA SER A 223 23.56 13.86 2.38
C SER A 223 22.26 14.34 1.72
N ILE A 224 21.12 13.75 2.07
CA ILE A 224 19.81 14.25 1.60
C ILE A 224 19.47 15.63 2.20
N ALA A 225 20.02 15.98 3.37
CA ALA A 225 19.90 17.31 3.96
C ALA A 225 20.62 18.39 3.12
N ASP A 226 21.62 18.01 2.32
CA ASP A 226 22.29 18.88 1.32
C ASP A 226 21.48 18.97 -0.01
N THR A 227 20.18 18.67 0.02
CA THR A 227 19.30 18.67 -1.15
C THR A 227 17.93 19.29 -0.87
N ASP A 228 17.23 19.66 -1.93
CA ASP A 228 15.84 20.14 -1.90
C ASP A 228 14.83 19.04 -2.30
N VAL A 229 15.23 17.76 -2.29
CA VAL A 229 14.37 16.63 -2.73
C VAL A 229 13.10 16.53 -1.88
N LEU A 230 13.26 16.47 -0.55
CA LEU A 230 12.13 16.32 0.37
C LEU A 230 11.23 17.56 0.40
N SER A 231 11.81 18.77 0.39
CA SER A 231 11.06 20.03 0.42
C SER A 231 10.32 20.31 -0.90
N LYS A 232 10.89 19.92 -2.05
CA LYS A 232 10.16 19.89 -3.33
C LYS A 232 9.03 18.88 -3.32
N MET A 233 9.27 17.66 -2.84
CA MET A 233 8.27 16.59 -2.77
C MET A 233 7.07 17.00 -1.91
N VAL A 234 7.32 17.61 -0.75
CA VAL A 234 6.32 18.27 0.10
C VAL A 234 5.53 19.33 -0.67
N SER A 235 6.24 20.30 -1.27
CA SER A 235 5.63 21.45 -1.95
C SER A 235 4.83 21.07 -3.20
N ALA A 236 5.31 20.10 -3.99
CA ALA A 236 4.69 19.68 -5.25
C ALA A 236 3.42 18.85 -5.02
N ASN A 237 3.36 18.10 -3.91
CA ASN A 237 2.24 17.20 -3.63
C ASN A 237 1.28 17.69 -2.55
N GLY A 238 1.61 18.75 -1.82
CA GLY A 238 0.84 19.23 -0.69
C GLY A 238 0.96 18.30 0.52
N TYR A 239 2.09 17.62 0.69
CA TYR A 239 2.32 16.79 1.87
C TYR A 239 2.62 17.65 3.10
N GLN A 240 2.38 17.09 4.28
CA GLN A 240 2.94 17.52 5.54
C GLN A 240 4.44 17.17 5.59
N PRO A 241 5.27 17.84 6.42
CA PRO A 241 6.73 17.62 6.47
C PRO A 241 7.18 16.30 7.14
N HIS A 242 6.26 15.40 7.47
CA HIS A 242 6.49 14.16 8.22
C HIS A 242 5.97 12.92 7.47
N SER A 243 6.41 11.73 7.91
CA SER A 243 5.99 10.43 7.34
C SER A 243 6.16 10.36 5.81
N LEU A 244 7.21 11.00 5.31
CA LEU A 244 7.53 11.08 3.90
C LEU A 244 8.08 9.72 3.43
N PHE A 245 7.78 9.38 2.19
CA PHE A 245 8.26 8.17 1.52
C PHE A 245 8.67 8.50 0.09
N PHE A 246 9.79 7.98 -0.38
CA PHE A 246 10.04 7.83 -1.80
C PHE A 246 10.84 6.58 -2.17
N PHE A 247 10.66 6.14 -3.40
CA PHE A 247 11.44 5.14 -4.11
C PHE A 247 11.83 5.69 -5.49
N ASP A 248 13.14 5.81 -5.76
CA ASP A 248 13.67 6.26 -7.05
C ASP A 248 13.81 5.06 -8.00
N ASN A 249 12.76 4.86 -8.78
CA ASN A 249 12.68 3.85 -9.83
C ASN A 249 13.72 4.12 -10.94
N LEU A 250 13.99 5.38 -11.28
CA LEU A 250 14.97 5.73 -12.32
C LEU A 250 16.40 5.42 -11.88
N ALA A 251 16.78 5.72 -10.64
CA ALA A 251 18.06 5.35 -10.05
C ALA A 251 18.18 3.83 -9.88
N THR A 252 17.12 3.15 -9.45
CA THR A 252 17.09 1.67 -9.34
C THR A 252 17.33 1.02 -10.70
N VAL A 253 16.60 1.42 -11.74
CA VAL A 253 16.75 0.88 -13.11
C VAL A 253 18.13 1.21 -13.71
N LYS A 254 18.66 2.41 -13.46
CA LYS A 254 20.03 2.77 -13.84
C LYS A 254 21.06 1.88 -13.16
N GLY A 255 20.93 1.60 -11.85
CA GLY A 255 21.87 0.75 -11.12
C GLY A 255 21.85 -0.72 -11.59
N ILE A 256 20.67 -1.26 -11.88
CA ILE A 256 20.50 -2.63 -12.41
C ILE A 256 21.14 -2.79 -13.80
N THR A 257 20.92 -1.82 -14.69
CA THR A 257 21.39 -1.88 -16.08
C THR A 257 22.83 -1.35 -16.25
N ASN A 258 23.31 -0.50 -15.34
CA ASN A 258 24.67 -0.03 -15.30
C ASN A 258 25.17 0.03 -13.85
N PRO A 259 25.92 -0.99 -13.38
CA PRO A 259 26.50 -1.01 -12.04
C PRO A 259 27.34 0.22 -11.68
N ALA A 260 27.92 0.92 -12.65
CA ALA A 260 28.71 2.13 -12.40
C ALA A 260 27.86 3.42 -12.28
N ALA A 261 26.53 3.34 -12.35
CA ALA A 261 25.66 4.53 -12.33
C ALA A 261 25.37 5.11 -10.94
N ASN A 262 25.41 4.29 -9.88
CA ASN A 262 25.20 4.69 -8.47
C ASN A 262 25.72 3.62 -7.50
N SER A 263 25.74 3.94 -6.19
CA SER A 263 26.17 3.00 -5.14
C SER A 263 25.38 1.70 -5.13
N PHE A 264 24.07 1.77 -5.37
CA PHE A 264 23.17 0.61 -5.44
C PHE A 264 23.58 -0.38 -6.53
N GLY A 265 23.80 0.10 -7.76
CA GLY A 265 24.23 -0.75 -8.87
C GLY A 265 25.57 -1.44 -8.63
N ALA A 266 26.53 -0.71 -8.05
CA ALA A 266 27.86 -1.23 -7.74
C ALA A 266 27.77 -2.38 -6.71
N MET A 267 27.09 -2.14 -5.58
CA MET A 267 26.91 -3.16 -4.55
C MET A 267 26.10 -4.35 -5.05
N VAL A 268 25.05 -4.17 -5.87
CA VAL A 268 24.32 -5.29 -6.47
C VAL A 268 25.24 -6.17 -7.32
N GLN A 269 26.14 -5.57 -8.10
CA GLN A 269 27.10 -6.32 -8.91
C GLN A 269 28.15 -7.05 -8.05
N GLU A 270 28.63 -6.44 -6.97
CA GLU A 270 29.55 -7.06 -6.01
C GLU A 270 28.90 -8.22 -5.24
N LEU A 271 27.65 -8.08 -4.81
CA LEU A 271 26.85 -9.17 -4.24
C LEU A 271 26.68 -10.33 -5.24
N LEU A 272 26.41 -10.04 -6.51
CA LEU A 272 26.32 -11.06 -7.57
C LEU A 272 27.65 -11.78 -7.79
N VAL A 273 28.78 -11.06 -7.79
CA VAL A 273 30.13 -11.65 -7.87
C VAL A 273 30.40 -12.55 -6.66
N ALA A 274 30.14 -12.08 -5.44
CA ALA A 274 30.34 -12.85 -4.21
C ALA A 274 29.50 -14.15 -4.16
N HIS A 275 28.33 -14.15 -4.80
CA HIS A 275 27.45 -15.34 -4.91
C HIS A 275 27.66 -16.14 -6.22
N GLY A 276 28.82 -15.99 -6.88
CA GLY A 276 29.16 -16.77 -8.09
C GLY A 276 28.20 -16.57 -9.27
N SER A 277 27.51 -15.43 -9.29
CA SER A 277 26.34 -15.14 -10.12
C SER A 277 26.53 -13.88 -10.97
N ALA A 278 27.78 -13.45 -11.19
CA ALA A 278 28.16 -12.16 -11.77
C ALA A 278 27.42 -11.79 -13.08
N ASP A 279 27.27 -12.75 -14.00
CA ASP A 279 26.68 -12.53 -15.33
C ASP A 279 25.13 -12.54 -15.33
N SER A 280 24.47 -12.70 -14.16
CA SER A 280 23.00 -12.89 -14.07
C SER A 280 22.17 -11.72 -14.60
N LEU A 281 22.79 -10.54 -14.76
CA LEU A 281 22.16 -9.33 -15.32
C LEU A 281 22.73 -8.93 -16.69
N ALA A 282 23.68 -9.68 -17.26
CA ALA A 282 24.44 -9.26 -18.45
C ALA A 282 23.56 -8.94 -19.68
N GLU A 283 22.44 -9.64 -19.87
CA GLU A 283 21.46 -9.36 -20.93
C GLU A 283 20.82 -7.97 -20.78
N TYR A 284 20.61 -7.51 -19.54
CA TYR A 284 20.02 -6.22 -19.19
C TYR A 284 21.06 -5.10 -19.10
N GLN A 285 22.35 -5.43 -19.06
CA GLN A 285 23.45 -4.49 -18.87
C GLN A 285 24.10 -3.99 -20.17
N THR A 286 23.56 -4.36 -21.34
CA THR A 286 24.06 -3.85 -22.63
C THR A 286 23.84 -2.33 -22.77
N PRO A 287 24.68 -1.60 -23.53
CA PRO A 287 24.53 -0.14 -23.71
C PRO A 287 23.16 0.30 -24.27
N ALA A 288 22.53 -0.56 -25.08
CA ALA A 288 21.15 -0.37 -25.54
C ALA A 288 20.17 -0.45 -24.36
N CYS A 289 20.22 -1.53 -23.57
CA CYS A 289 19.36 -1.70 -22.40
C CYS A 289 19.54 -0.58 -21.35
N GLN A 290 20.77 -0.13 -21.11
CA GLN A 290 21.05 1.03 -20.25
C GLN A 290 20.32 2.29 -20.69
N THR A 291 20.26 2.53 -22.00
CA THR A 291 19.60 3.71 -22.58
C THR A 291 18.08 3.55 -22.58
N GLU A 292 17.59 2.40 -23.06
CA GLU A 292 16.17 2.18 -23.31
C GLU A 292 15.36 1.93 -22.03
N PHE A 293 15.87 1.13 -21.08
CA PHE A 293 15.20 0.97 -19.78
C PHE A 293 15.23 2.28 -18.97
N ALA A 294 16.31 3.06 -19.02
CA ALA A 294 16.35 4.37 -18.37
C ALA A 294 15.36 5.35 -19.02
N ALA A 295 15.21 5.32 -20.35
CA ALA A 295 14.20 6.12 -21.05
C ALA A 295 12.76 5.69 -20.71
N MET A 296 12.51 4.39 -20.52
CA MET A 296 11.22 3.90 -20.02
C MET A 296 10.95 4.33 -18.58
N ALA A 297 11.90 4.09 -17.67
CA ALA A 297 11.81 4.47 -16.26
C ALA A 297 11.71 5.98 -16.05
N ALA A 298 12.29 6.80 -16.94
CA ALA A 298 12.19 8.26 -16.87
C ALA A 298 10.76 8.79 -17.05
N ASN A 299 9.82 8.02 -17.63
CA ASN A 299 8.39 8.38 -17.65
C ASN A 299 7.78 8.33 -16.24
N TRP A 300 8.30 7.45 -15.38
CA TRP A 300 7.81 7.11 -14.04
C TRP A 300 8.97 7.08 -13.02
N PRO A 301 9.71 8.20 -12.82
CA PRO A 301 11.03 8.15 -12.19
C PRO A 301 10.97 7.89 -10.68
N THR A 302 9.91 8.33 -10.02
CA THR A 302 9.79 8.29 -8.56
C THR A 302 8.39 7.84 -8.17
N ILE A 303 8.31 6.96 -7.19
CA ILE A 303 7.08 6.72 -6.43
C ILE A 303 7.27 7.42 -5.09
N ASN A 304 6.40 8.36 -4.73
CA ASN A 304 6.43 9.01 -3.43
C ASN A 304 5.09 9.01 -2.72
N ALA A 305 5.10 9.22 -1.41
CA ALA A 305 3.90 9.31 -0.60
C ALA A 305 4.11 10.14 0.67
N GLY A 306 3.01 10.57 1.27
CA GLY A 306 2.96 11.28 2.53
C GLY A 306 1.52 11.62 2.92
N TYR A 307 1.31 12.17 4.11
CA TYR A 307 0.01 12.73 4.47
C TYR A 307 -0.17 14.12 3.88
N THR A 308 -1.38 14.45 3.46
CA THR A 308 -1.80 15.81 3.05
C THR A 308 -2.58 16.51 4.16
N ASP A 309 -3.35 15.74 4.92
CA ASP A 309 -4.01 16.10 6.18
C ASP A 309 -3.71 14.97 7.17
N PHE A 310 -3.33 15.32 8.40
CA PHE A 310 -3.38 14.38 9.51
C PHE A 310 -3.55 15.18 10.79
N SER A 311 -4.79 15.18 11.28
CA SER A 311 -5.27 16.06 12.34
C SER A 311 -5.93 15.21 13.45
N GLU A 312 -6.79 15.75 14.31
CA GLU A 312 -7.49 14.90 15.29
C GLU A 312 -8.73 14.22 14.67
N GLY A 313 -8.60 12.93 14.38
CA GLY A 313 -9.70 12.13 13.84
C GLY A 313 -9.77 12.10 12.31
N LYS A 314 -8.82 12.74 11.60
CA LYS A 314 -8.73 12.68 10.15
C LYS A 314 -7.30 12.44 9.67
N ALA A 315 -7.14 11.61 8.63
CA ALA A 315 -5.85 11.29 8.01
C ALA A 315 -6.02 11.04 6.51
N ASN A 316 -5.51 11.95 5.68
CA ASN A 316 -5.51 11.86 4.22
C ASN A 316 -4.09 11.51 3.73
N PHE A 317 -3.80 10.23 3.58
CA PHE A 317 -2.59 9.75 2.94
C PHE A 317 -2.72 9.86 1.41
N LYS A 318 -1.66 10.28 0.72
CA LYS A 318 -1.58 10.37 -0.74
C LYS A 318 -0.28 9.74 -1.22
N MET A 319 -0.36 8.96 -2.28
CA MET A 319 0.76 8.36 -3.01
C MET A 319 0.69 8.78 -4.47
N VAL A 320 1.85 9.08 -5.07
CA VAL A 320 2.00 9.46 -6.47
C VAL A 320 3.09 8.61 -7.12
N ILE A 321 2.75 7.99 -8.25
CA ILE A 321 3.74 7.48 -9.22
C ILE A 321 3.93 8.61 -10.22
N GLU A 322 5.02 9.38 -10.06
CA GLU A 322 5.20 10.64 -10.77
C GLU A 322 5.29 10.43 -12.29
N GLY A 323 4.52 11.18 -13.06
CA GLY A 323 4.52 11.10 -14.53
C GLY A 323 5.21 12.31 -15.14
N THR A 324 6.36 12.11 -15.80
CA THR A 324 7.09 13.22 -16.46
C THR A 324 6.60 13.48 -17.89
N ASN A 325 6.04 12.46 -18.54
CA ASN A 325 5.64 12.50 -19.94
C ASN A 325 4.20 13.01 -20.06
N THR A 326 4.05 14.34 -20.17
CA THR A 326 2.75 15.02 -20.23
C THR A 326 1.89 14.57 -21.42
N GLU A 327 2.49 14.17 -22.55
CA GLU A 327 1.73 13.65 -23.69
C GLU A 327 1.14 12.27 -23.37
N LEU A 328 1.94 11.37 -22.78
CA LEU A 328 1.48 10.06 -22.33
C LEU A 328 0.42 10.19 -21.22
N LEU A 329 0.60 11.10 -20.26
CA LEU A 329 -0.41 11.41 -19.23
C LEU A 329 -1.71 11.91 -19.86
N ASN A 330 -1.65 12.84 -20.81
CA ASN A 330 -2.85 13.33 -21.50
C ASN A 330 -3.55 12.23 -22.33
N THR A 331 -2.80 11.30 -22.93
CA THR A 331 -3.37 10.09 -23.55
C THR A 331 -4.05 9.21 -22.50
N LEU A 332 -3.37 8.86 -21.40
CA LEU A 332 -3.91 7.94 -20.38
C LEU A 332 -5.09 8.55 -19.60
N ALA A 333 -5.08 9.86 -19.35
CA ALA A 333 -6.15 10.58 -18.64
C ALA A 333 -7.50 10.58 -19.40
N LYS A 334 -7.52 10.27 -20.70
CA LYS A 334 -8.77 10.04 -21.46
C LYS A 334 -9.56 8.81 -21.00
N LEU A 335 -8.89 7.84 -20.34
CA LEU A 335 -9.54 6.68 -19.74
C LEU A 335 -10.45 7.06 -18.57
N ARG A 336 -10.20 8.20 -17.91
CA ARG A 336 -10.96 8.69 -16.76
C ARG A 336 -12.42 8.85 -17.15
N GLY A 337 -13.27 8.05 -16.53
CA GLY A 337 -14.70 8.11 -16.69
C GLY A 337 -15.37 8.87 -15.55
N HIS A 338 -16.63 8.54 -15.33
CA HIS A 338 -17.49 9.18 -14.34
C HIS A 338 -17.88 8.18 -13.25
N LEU A 339 -17.51 8.50 -12.01
CA LEU A 339 -17.92 7.86 -10.78
C LEU A 339 -19.21 8.54 -10.31
N SER A 340 -20.32 7.80 -10.24
CA SER A 340 -21.62 8.35 -9.82
C SER A 340 -21.60 8.85 -8.37
N ASP A 341 -22.10 10.08 -8.15
CA ASP A 341 -22.32 10.62 -6.80
C ASP A 341 -23.35 9.82 -5.99
N ASN A 342 -24.21 9.03 -6.65
CA ASN A 342 -25.16 8.14 -5.96
C ASN A 342 -24.48 6.97 -5.23
N LEU A 343 -23.16 6.78 -5.40
CA LEU A 343 -22.33 5.87 -4.60
C LEU A 343 -21.83 6.49 -3.28
N ASN A 344 -21.90 7.82 -3.13
CA ASN A 344 -21.42 8.55 -1.95
C ASN A 344 -22.53 8.71 -0.90
N ASN A 345 -23.07 7.60 -0.37
CA ASN A 345 -24.19 7.58 0.56
C ASN A 345 -23.83 6.92 1.91
N ASP A 346 -23.97 7.66 3.01
CA ASP A 346 -23.71 7.24 4.39
C ASP A 346 -24.55 6.03 4.86
N GLN A 347 -25.61 5.66 4.13
CA GLN A 347 -26.35 4.43 4.37
C GLN A 347 -25.49 3.19 4.05
N PHE A 348 -24.64 3.24 3.03
CA PHE A 348 -23.79 2.12 2.64
C PHE A 348 -22.79 1.73 3.74
N MET A 349 -22.55 0.43 3.86
CA MET A 349 -21.42 -0.14 4.59
C MET A 349 -20.14 -0.08 3.75
N MET A 350 -20.28 -0.26 2.43
CA MET A 350 -19.18 -0.22 1.47
C MET A 350 -19.72 0.21 0.11
N SER A 351 -18.98 1.02 -0.63
CA SER A 351 -19.24 1.28 -2.05
C SER A 351 -17.96 1.18 -2.86
N PHE A 352 -18.05 0.73 -4.10
CA PHE A 352 -16.96 0.73 -5.07
C PHE A 352 -17.46 1.35 -6.38
N GLY A 353 -16.73 2.34 -6.89
CA GLY A 353 -16.98 2.97 -8.18
C GLY A 353 -15.80 2.77 -9.13
N MET A 354 -16.08 2.62 -10.41
CA MET A 354 -15.09 2.48 -11.47
C MET A 354 -15.51 3.30 -12.69
N GLY A 355 -14.87 4.46 -12.85
CA GLY A 355 -15.08 5.39 -13.95
C GLY A 355 -14.14 5.09 -15.11
N PHE A 356 -14.60 4.33 -16.10
CA PHE A 356 -13.89 4.16 -17.37
C PHE A 356 -14.70 4.70 -18.54
N ASN A 357 -14.09 5.62 -19.29
CA ASN A 357 -14.64 6.14 -20.54
C ASN A 357 -14.43 5.11 -21.66
N MET A 358 -15.44 4.26 -21.90
CA MET A 358 -15.35 3.11 -22.79
C MET A 358 -15.06 3.48 -24.26
N ASP A 359 -15.42 4.71 -24.67
CA ASP A 359 -15.20 5.22 -26.02
C ASP A 359 -13.74 5.59 -26.29
N GLU A 360 -12.98 5.99 -25.26
CA GLU A 360 -11.55 6.30 -25.35
C GLU A 360 -10.66 5.08 -25.03
N LEU A 361 -11.20 4.00 -24.45
CA LEU A 361 -10.45 2.79 -24.09
C LEU A 361 -9.65 2.22 -25.28
N VAL A 362 -10.29 2.05 -26.44
CA VAL A 362 -9.65 1.49 -27.64
C VAL A 362 -8.70 2.49 -28.31
N PRO A 363 -9.05 3.79 -28.50
CA PRO A 363 -8.10 4.82 -28.88
C PRO A 363 -6.82 4.86 -28.04
N VAL A 364 -6.94 4.87 -26.71
CA VAL A 364 -5.80 4.97 -25.78
C VAL A 364 -4.93 3.72 -25.82
N ILE A 365 -5.51 2.52 -25.74
CA ILE A 365 -4.74 1.27 -25.88
C ILE A 365 -4.03 1.23 -27.24
N THR A 366 -4.68 1.71 -28.32
CA THR A 366 -4.09 1.75 -29.65
C THR A 366 -2.95 2.77 -29.76
N ASP A 367 -3.03 3.93 -29.10
CA ASP A 367 -1.96 4.92 -29.07
C ASP A 367 -0.74 4.42 -28.27
N VAL A 368 -0.97 3.88 -27.07
CA VAL A 368 0.09 3.27 -26.24
C VAL A 368 0.76 2.09 -26.96
N TRP A 369 -0.03 1.21 -27.59
CA TRP A 369 0.49 0.10 -28.41
C TRP A 369 1.34 0.61 -29.58
N LYS A 370 0.89 1.66 -30.30
CA LYS A 370 1.70 2.29 -31.37
C LYS A 370 3.01 2.86 -30.82
N ARG A 371 2.99 3.62 -29.71
CA ARG A 371 4.19 4.17 -29.07
C ARG A 371 5.21 3.07 -28.74
N LEU A 372 4.75 1.97 -28.14
CA LEU A 372 5.60 0.84 -27.74
C LEU A 372 6.10 -0.04 -28.92
N THR A 373 5.48 0.05 -30.10
CA THR A 373 5.79 -0.83 -31.25
C THR A 373 6.38 -0.13 -32.48
N LYS A 374 6.37 1.21 -32.53
CA LYS A 374 6.80 2.05 -33.66
C LYS A 374 8.26 1.81 -34.05
N GLU A 375 9.19 2.13 -33.17
CA GLU A 375 10.63 1.93 -33.39
C GLU A 375 11.07 0.56 -32.83
N PRO A 376 12.01 -0.15 -33.46
CA PRO A 376 12.59 -1.36 -32.87
C PRO A 376 13.49 -1.01 -31.68
N TYR A 377 13.37 -1.76 -30.59
CA TYR A 377 14.33 -1.71 -29.47
C TYR A 377 15.62 -2.45 -29.82
N GLU A 378 16.77 -1.90 -29.42
CA GLU A 378 18.07 -2.55 -29.52
C GLU A 378 18.37 -3.45 -28.31
N CYS A 379 17.75 -3.20 -27.15
CA CYS A 379 17.85 -4.06 -25.98
C CYS A 379 17.13 -5.41 -26.20
N PRO A 380 17.81 -6.57 -26.05
CA PRO A 380 17.19 -7.88 -26.33
C PRO A 380 15.91 -8.14 -25.54
N ALA A 381 15.88 -7.80 -24.25
CA ALA A 381 14.70 -7.97 -23.40
C ALA A 381 13.49 -7.14 -23.88
N LEU A 382 13.72 -5.89 -24.29
CA LEU A 382 12.66 -4.99 -24.79
C LEU A 382 12.24 -5.36 -26.22
N ALA A 383 13.17 -5.81 -27.06
CA ALA A 383 12.86 -6.36 -28.38
C ALA A 383 11.97 -7.61 -28.28
N ASN A 384 12.28 -8.52 -27.34
CA ASN A 384 11.46 -9.71 -27.05
C ASN A 384 10.05 -9.33 -26.55
N MET A 385 9.95 -8.37 -25.61
CA MET A 385 8.67 -7.85 -25.13
C MET A 385 7.85 -7.21 -26.27
N GLN A 386 8.50 -6.40 -27.12
CA GLN A 386 7.86 -5.76 -28.26
C GLN A 386 7.40 -6.77 -29.32
N ALA A 387 8.15 -7.86 -29.54
CA ALA A 387 7.72 -8.94 -30.42
C ALA A 387 6.44 -9.63 -29.92
N GLY A 388 6.29 -9.78 -28.59
CA GLY A 388 5.04 -10.22 -27.97
C GLY A 388 3.90 -9.22 -28.16
N LEU A 389 4.13 -7.93 -27.87
CA LEU A 389 3.13 -6.86 -28.07
C LEU A 389 2.68 -6.74 -29.54
N LYS A 390 3.58 -6.93 -30.50
CA LYS A 390 3.26 -6.91 -31.94
C LYS A 390 2.36 -8.08 -32.39
N GLN A 391 2.30 -9.17 -31.63
CA GLN A 391 1.34 -10.27 -31.87
C GLN A 391 -0.05 -9.96 -31.29
N GLN A 392 -0.12 -9.17 -30.21
CA GLN A 392 -1.37 -8.80 -29.54
C GLN A 392 -1.95 -7.51 -30.14
N ASN A 393 -2.65 -7.63 -31.27
CA ASN A 393 -3.23 -6.48 -31.97
C ASN A 393 -4.52 -5.98 -31.29
N PRO A 394 -4.59 -4.72 -30.83
CA PRO A 394 -5.74 -4.20 -30.09
C PRO A 394 -7.03 -4.05 -30.91
N MET A 395 -7.01 -4.20 -32.24
CA MET A 395 -8.23 -4.19 -33.06
C MET A 395 -9.25 -5.27 -32.66
N MET A 396 -8.80 -6.39 -32.08
CA MET A 396 -9.70 -7.43 -31.56
C MET A 396 -10.52 -6.95 -30.35
N LEU A 397 -9.96 -6.07 -29.51
CA LEU A 397 -10.66 -5.51 -28.35
C LEU A 397 -11.80 -4.58 -28.80
N GLY A 398 -11.60 -3.81 -29.87
CA GLY A 398 -12.61 -2.89 -30.39
C GLY A 398 -13.93 -3.56 -30.82
N MET A 399 -13.88 -4.80 -31.30
CA MET A 399 -15.09 -5.57 -31.62
C MET A 399 -15.85 -6.04 -30.36
N MET A 400 -15.15 -6.19 -29.23
CA MET A 400 -15.75 -6.60 -27.95
C MET A 400 -16.29 -5.40 -27.17
N THR A 401 -15.56 -4.28 -27.15
CA THR A 401 -15.93 -3.08 -26.36
C THR A 401 -16.95 -2.18 -27.06
N GLY A 402 -17.17 -2.32 -28.37
CA GLY A 402 -18.13 -1.50 -29.11
C GLY A 402 -19.59 -1.60 -28.62
N MET A 403 -19.96 -2.69 -27.92
CA MET A 403 -21.26 -2.85 -27.27
C MET A 403 -21.40 -2.06 -25.94
N LEU A 404 -20.30 -1.50 -25.44
CA LEU A 404 -20.21 -0.75 -24.18
C LEU A 404 -19.93 0.75 -24.43
N SER A 405 -20.06 1.21 -25.68
CA SER A 405 -19.91 2.61 -26.06
C SER A 405 -20.92 3.51 -25.32
N GLY A 406 -20.51 4.74 -24.98
CA GLY A 406 -21.29 5.68 -24.18
C GLY A 406 -21.28 5.39 -22.67
N ILE A 407 -20.82 4.23 -22.19
CA ILE A 407 -20.64 3.98 -20.76
C ILE A 407 -19.41 4.74 -20.26
N LYS A 408 -19.59 5.54 -19.19
CA LYS A 408 -18.54 6.30 -18.51
C LYS A 408 -18.18 5.74 -17.14
N GLY A 409 -19.01 4.88 -16.56
CA GLY A 409 -18.64 4.21 -15.32
C GLY A 409 -19.68 3.23 -14.82
N ILE A 410 -19.24 2.38 -13.89
CA ILE A 410 -20.09 1.47 -13.12
C ILE A 410 -19.75 1.59 -11.63
N GLY A 411 -20.63 1.11 -10.77
CA GLY A 411 -20.32 0.95 -9.36
C GLY A 411 -21.39 0.18 -8.61
N PHE A 412 -21.08 -0.16 -7.35
CA PHE A 412 -22.00 -0.81 -6.44
C PHE A 412 -21.87 -0.26 -5.02
N GLY A 413 -22.97 -0.26 -4.28
CA GLY A 413 -23.04 0.08 -2.85
C GLY A 413 -23.73 -1.05 -2.09
N ILE A 414 -23.10 -1.60 -1.07
CA ILE A 414 -23.70 -2.56 -0.15
C ILE A 414 -24.31 -1.76 1.00
N VAL A 415 -25.63 -1.78 1.11
CA VAL A 415 -26.38 -1.17 2.24
C VAL A 415 -26.23 -2.07 3.48
N ASP A 416 -26.48 -3.36 3.31
CA ASP A 416 -26.46 -4.37 4.37
C ASP A 416 -26.25 -5.78 3.79
N MET A 417 -25.76 -6.73 4.58
CA MET A 417 -25.52 -8.10 4.14
C MET A 417 -25.46 -9.07 5.34
N ASP A 418 -26.44 -9.98 5.44
CA ASP A 418 -26.44 -11.04 6.45
C ASP A 418 -25.50 -12.19 6.05
N MET A 419 -24.28 -12.13 6.58
CA MET A 419 -23.24 -13.14 6.33
C MET A 419 -23.36 -14.41 7.20
N SER A 420 -24.32 -14.49 8.13
CA SER A 420 -24.44 -15.62 9.07
C SER A 420 -24.71 -16.96 8.37
N ASN A 421 -25.48 -16.93 7.29
CA ASN A 421 -25.79 -18.10 6.46
C ASN A 421 -24.61 -18.56 5.59
N LEU A 422 -23.66 -17.66 5.27
CA LEU A 422 -22.53 -17.97 4.40
C LEU A 422 -21.50 -18.88 5.09
N ALA A 423 -21.34 -18.74 6.42
CA ALA A 423 -20.55 -19.66 7.26
C ALA A 423 -21.07 -21.11 7.27
N ASN A 424 -22.29 -21.36 6.78
CA ASN A 424 -22.94 -22.67 6.74
C ASN A 424 -23.23 -23.15 5.30
N ALA A 425 -22.62 -22.51 4.28
CA ALA A 425 -22.92 -22.75 2.86
C ALA A 425 -22.73 -24.22 2.41
N GLU A 426 -21.77 -24.96 2.98
CA GLU A 426 -21.57 -26.39 2.66
C GLU A 426 -22.72 -27.29 3.12
N ASN A 427 -23.50 -26.86 4.12
CA ASN A 427 -24.67 -27.58 4.64
C ASN A 427 -26.00 -27.02 4.11
N ASN A 428 -25.98 -25.95 3.31
CA ASN A 428 -27.18 -25.32 2.77
C ASN A 428 -27.48 -25.84 1.35
N PRO A 429 -28.65 -26.45 1.08
CA PRO A 429 -29.01 -26.91 -0.26
C PRO A 429 -29.23 -25.77 -1.27
N ASN A 430 -29.36 -24.51 -0.84
CA ASN A 430 -29.26 -23.34 -1.71
C ASN A 430 -27.89 -22.65 -1.56
N PRO A 431 -26.92 -22.86 -2.48
CA PRO A 431 -25.63 -22.17 -2.43
C PRO A 431 -25.72 -20.66 -2.73
N MET A 432 -26.89 -20.14 -3.10
CA MET A 432 -27.16 -18.70 -3.26
C MET A 432 -27.97 -18.12 -2.09
N ALA A 433 -28.20 -18.83 -0.98
CA ALA A 433 -29.01 -18.33 0.13
C ALA A 433 -28.51 -17.00 0.74
N PHE A 434 -27.24 -16.65 0.54
CA PHE A 434 -26.69 -15.36 0.95
C PHE A 434 -27.19 -14.17 0.11
N THR A 435 -27.70 -14.40 -1.12
CA THR A 435 -28.30 -13.33 -1.94
C THR A 435 -29.74 -13.02 -1.54
N GLU A 436 -30.42 -13.90 -0.79
CA GLU A 436 -31.78 -13.69 -0.29
C GLU A 436 -31.86 -12.49 0.69
N ASN A 437 -30.76 -12.22 1.42
CA ASN A 437 -30.60 -11.12 2.39
C ASN A 437 -29.57 -10.06 1.96
N MET A 438 -29.24 -9.96 0.66
CA MET A 438 -28.28 -8.98 0.15
C MET A 438 -28.97 -7.66 -0.22
N GLU A 439 -28.62 -6.58 0.48
CA GLU A 439 -29.18 -5.24 0.25
C GLU A 439 -28.15 -4.40 -0.53
N MET A 440 -28.30 -4.31 -1.86
CA MET A 440 -27.30 -3.74 -2.79
C MET A 440 -27.90 -2.72 -3.77
N VAL A 441 -27.13 -1.67 -4.05
CA VAL A 441 -27.34 -0.71 -5.14
C VAL A 441 -26.26 -0.94 -6.20
N LEU A 442 -26.61 -0.82 -7.48
CA LEU A 442 -25.75 -0.92 -8.65
C LEU A 442 -26.02 0.30 -9.54
N THR A 443 -24.98 1.05 -9.90
CA THR A 443 -25.06 2.25 -10.76
C THR A 443 -24.33 2.02 -12.08
N VAL A 444 -24.92 2.41 -13.20
CA VAL A 444 -24.25 2.50 -14.51
C VAL A 444 -24.45 3.89 -15.09
N SER A 445 -23.38 4.67 -15.19
CA SER A 445 -23.38 6.03 -15.72
C SER A 445 -23.06 6.00 -17.22
N ALA A 446 -23.98 6.48 -18.05
CA ALA A 446 -23.87 6.43 -19.51
C ALA A 446 -24.44 7.68 -20.20
N GLU A 447 -23.91 8.02 -21.38
CA GLU A 447 -24.37 9.18 -22.18
C GLU A 447 -25.88 9.08 -22.49
N GLU A 448 -26.31 7.90 -22.94
CA GLU A 448 -27.69 7.61 -23.36
C GLU A 448 -28.23 6.37 -22.59
N PRO A 449 -28.59 6.52 -21.30
CA PRO A 449 -28.96 5.40 -20.43
C PRO A 449 -30.24 4.66 -20.89
N THR A 450 -31.14 5.36 -21.59
CA THR A 450 -32.34 4.77 -22.19
C THR A 450 -32.02 3.87 -23.40
N ASN A 451 -30.99 4.21 -24.18
CA ASN A 451 -30.51 3.37 -25.28
C ASN A 451 -29.74 2.16 -24.73
N LEU A 452 -29.00 2.32 -23.63
CA LEU A 452 -28.37 1.21 -22.92
C LEU A 452 -29.41 0.23 -22.36
N LEU A 453 -30.51 0.73 -21.79
CA LEU A 453 -31.61 -0.11 -21.29
C LEU A 453 -32.29 -0.91 -22.41
N GLN A 454 -32.56 -0.28 -23.56
CA GLN A 454 -33.05 -0.97 -24.76
C GLN A 454 -32.05 -2.02 -25.28
N THR A 455 -30.75 -1.75 -25.20
CA THR A 455 -29.70 -2.69 -25.58
C THR A 455 -29.68 -3.92 -24.66
N LEU A 456 -29.79 -3.72 -23.34
CA LEU A 456 -29.97 -4.80 -22.36
C LEU A 456 -31.27 -5.58 -22.61
N GLY A 457 -32.33 -4.90 -23.05
CA GLY A 457 -33.61 -5.49 -23.46
C GLY A 457 -33.51 -6.56 -24.57
N MET A 458 -32.45 -6.55 -25.38
CA MET A 458 -32.21 -7.61 -26.37
C MET A 458 -31.75 -8.94 -25.76
N TYR A 459 -31.25 -8.92 -24.52
CA TYR A 459 -30.74 -10.09 -23.79
C TYR A 459 -31.65 -10.47 -22.60
N ALA A 460 -32.26 -9.47 -21.95
CA ALA A 460 -33.20 -9.62 -20.85
C ALA A 460 -34.56 -8.99 -21.23
N PRO A 461 -35.54 -9.77 -21.72
CA PRO A 461 -36.81 -9.23 -22.25
C PRO A 461 -37.67 -8.45 -21.26
N GLU A 462 -37.39 -8.55 -19.96
CA GLU A 462 -38.02 -7.71 -18.93
C GLU A 462 -37.54 -6.26 -19.01
N MET A 463 -36.25 -6.03 -19.26
CA MET A 463 -35.66 -4.69 -19.42
C MET A 463 -36.25 -3.93 -20.61
N ALA A 464 -36.67 -4.66 -21.67
CA ALA A 464 -37.29 -4.09 -22.86
C ALA A 464 -38.72 -3.54 -22.64
N GLN A 465 -39.35 -3.86 -21.51
CA GLN A 465 -40.72 -3.45 -21.18
C GLN A 465 -40.77 -2.23 -20.23
N LEU A 466 -39.64 -1.86 -19.64
CA LEU A 466 -39.52 -0.74 -18.71
C LEU A 466 -39.69 0.61 -19.41
N GLN A 467 -40.33 1.55 -18.72
CA GLN A 467 -40.55 2.92 -19.18
C GLN A 467 -40.00 3.89 -18.13
N LEU A 468 -38.69 3.85 -17.91
CA LEU A 468 -38.04 4.68 -16.91
C LEU A 468 -38.06 6.16 -17.33
N THR A 469 -38.27 7.04 -16.36
CA THR A 469 -38.24 8.51 -16.54
C THR A 469 -37.29 9.12 -15.52
N ASP A 470 -36.58 10.18 -15.90
CA ASP A 470 -35.62 10.84 -15.01
C ASP A 470 -36.32 11.41 -13.78
N GLY A 471 -35.78 11.11 -12.59
CA GLY A 471 -36.35 11.49 -11.30
C GLY A 471 -37.65 10.75 -10.94
N GLY A 472 -38.11 9.82 -11.79
CA GLY A 472 -39.33 9.05 -11.58
C GLY A 472 -39.23 8.01 -10.48
N GLU A 473 -40.38 7.40 -10.18
CA GLU A 473 -40.50 6.18 -9.37
C GLU A 473 -39.74 5.02 -10.05
N ALA A 474 -39.22 4.09 -9.24
CA ALA A 474 -38.58 2.89 -9.75
C ALA A 474 -39.62 1.89 -10.30
N GLN A 475 -39.17 0.97 -11.15
CA GLN A 475 -39.99 -0.10 -11.70
C GLN A 475 -39.42 -1.46 -11.27
N SER A 476 -40.28 -2.34 -10.79
CA SER A 476 -39.89 -3.64 -10.25
C SER A 476 -39.37 -4.58 -11.35
N LEU A 477 -38.35 -5.36 -11.00
CA LEU A 477 -37.73 -6.39 -11.83
C LEU A 477 -37.96 -7.77 -11.20
N ASN A 478 -38.23 -8.77 -12.04
CA ASN A 478 -38.48 -10.14 -11.60
C ASN A 478 -37.15 -10.90 -11.53
N SER A 479 -36.38 -10.61 -10.46
CA SER A 479 -35.01 -11.12 -10.27
C SER A 479 -34.94 -12.66 -10.35
N PRO A 480 -34.17 -13.24 -11.30
CA PRO A 480 -33.94 -14.68 -11.35
C PRO A 480 -33.01 -15.18 -10.23
N MET A 481 -32.45 -14.26 -9.41
CA MET A 481 -31.65 -14.58 -8.21
C MET A 481 -32.47 -14.48 -6.91
N GLY A 482 -33.77 -14.17 -7.01
CA GLY A 482 -34.63 -13.87 -5.87
C GLY A 482 -34.50 -12.43 -5.36
N GLY A 483 -35.26 -12.12 -4.31
CA GLY A 483 -35.35 -10.78 -3.71
C GLY A 483 -36.26 -9.81 -4.47
N GLU A 484 -36.74 -8.77 -3.78
CA GLU A 484 -37.35 -7.61 -4.41
C GLU A 484 -36.26 -6.81 -5.11
N SER A 485 -36.39 -6.56 -6.42
CA SER A 485 -35.45 -5.73 -7.18
C SER A 485 -36.20 -4.64 -7.93
N GLU A 486 -35.60 -3.46 -8.01
CA GLU A 486 -36.18 -2.28 -8.65
C GLU A 486 -35.12 -1.54 -9.47
N ILE A 487 -35.53 -0.88 -10.56
CA ILE A 487 -34.65 -0.06 -11.39
C ILE A 487 -35.24 1.31 -11.65
N ALA A 488 -34.40 2.34 -11.55
CA ALA A 488 -34.75 3.74 -11.71
C ALA A 488 -33.76 4.47 -12.63
N LEU A 489 -34.21 5.59 -13.21
CA LEU A 489 -33.37 6.51 -13.96
C LEU A 489 -33.09 7.76 -13.12
N ARG A 490 -31.80 8.12 -12.99
CA ARG A 490 -31.32 9.29 -12.25
C ARG A 490 -30.37 10.06 -13.15
N GLY A 491 -30.94 10.81 -14.09
CA GLY A 491 -30.23 11.55 -15.12
C GLY A 491 -29.44 10.62 -16.03
N HIS A 492 -28.12 10.71 -16.00
CA HIS A 492 -27.21 9.80 -16.72
C HIS A 492 -27.00 8.43 -16.05
N ASP A 493 -27.47 8.24 -14.81
CA ASP A 493 -27.31 6.97 -14.08
C ASP A 493 -28.55 6.07 -14.25
N LEU A 494 -28.34 4.85 -14.74
CA LEU A 494 -29.24 3.72 -14.42
C LEU A 494 -28.90 3.22 -13.01
N VAL A 495 -29.89 3.19 -12.14
CA VAL A 495 -29.77 2.68 -10.77
C VAL A 495 -30.60 1.41 -10.63
N LEU A 496 -29.93 0.28 -10.43
CA LEU A 496 -30.54 -1.00 -10.07
C LEU A 496 -30.39 -1.22 -8.55
N MET A 497 -31.45 -1.64 -7.89
CA MET A 497 -31.52 -1.84 -6.45
C MET A 497 -32.05 -3.25 -6.18
N MET A 498 -31.49 -3.88 -5.15
CA MET A 498 -31.80 -5.25 -4.73
C MET A 498 -32.00 -5.22 -3.22
N GLY A 499 -33.20 -5.56 -2.76
CA GLY A 499 -33.59 -5.54 -1.36
C GLY A 499 -34.35 -4.27 -0.93
N SER A 500 -35.07 -4.41 0.18
CA SER A 500 -36.01 -3.42 0.73
C SER A 500 -35.34 -2.12 1.21
N LYS A 501 -34.13 -2.22 1.78
CA LYS A 501 -33.32 -1.10 2.27
C LYS A 501 -32.61 -0.41 1.10
N ALA A 502 -32.19 -1.15 0.08
CA ALA A 502 -31.66 -0.59 -1.17
C ALA A 502 -32.73 0.21 -1.93
N ASN A 503 -33.93 -0.34 -2.11
CA ASN A 503 -35.06 0.38 -2.71
C ASN A 503 -35.40 1.65 -1.92
N SER A 504 -35.34 1.58 -0.58
CA SER A 504 -35.54 2.75 0.29
C SER A 504 -34.47 3.85 0.09
N ALA A 505 -33.25 3.48 -0.28
CA ALA A 505 -32.15 4.42 -0.53
C ALA A 505 -32.37 5.31 -1.78
N LEU A 506 -33.26 4.92 -2.70
CA LEU A 506 -33.64 5.72 -3.88
C LEU A 506 -34.05 7.15 -3.54
N SER A 507 -34.65 7.34 -2.36
CA SER A 507 -35.11 8.65 -1.85
C SER A 507 -33.96 9.64 -1.60
N ASN A 508 -32.73 9.15 -1.40
CA ASN A 508 -31.52 9.94 -1.22
C ASN A 508 -30.72 10.12 -2.51
N MET A 509 -31.13 9.49 -3.62
CA MET A 509 -30.40 9.51 -4.89
C MET A 509 -30.85 10.64 -5.81
N SER A 510 -29.88 11.41 -6.28
CA SER A 510 -30.11 12.59 -7.12
C SER A 510 -29.91 12.27 -8.61
N SER A 511 -30.71 12.91 -9.47
CA SER A 511 -30.53 12.80 -10.92
C SER A 511 -29.19 13.40 -11.35
N ASN A 512 -28.32 12.56 -11.92
CA ASN A 512 -26.98 12.92 -12.36
C ASN A 512 -27.02 13.78 -13.64
N LYS A 513 -26.48 15.01 -13.58
CA LYS A 513 -26.65 16.04 -14.63
C LYS A 513 -25.44 16.24 -15.54
N ASN A 514 -24.34 15.54 -15.29
CA ASN A 514 -23.16 15.57 -16.15
C ASN A 514 -22.50 14.18 -16.20
N LEU A 515 -21.49 14.07 -17.06
CA LEU A 515 -20.62 12.90 -17.17
C LEU A 515 -19.15 13.33 -17.23
N ASP A 516 -18.84 14.45 -16.57
CA ASP A 516 -17.50 15.00 -16.50
C ASP A 516 -16.57 14.00 -15.82
N SER A 517 -15.39 13.78 -16.41
CA SER A 517 -14.42 12.79 -15.95
C SER A 517 -13.87 13.13 -14.57
N ASN A 518 -14.34 12.44 -13.52
CA ASN A 518 -14.04 12.75 -12.12
C ASN A 518 -13.10 11.73 -11.45
N GLY A 519 -12.86 10.55 -12.03
CA GLY A 519 -11.84 9.60 -11.55
C GLY A 519 -11.78 8.28 -12.32
N LEU A 520 -10.90 7.36 -11.89
CA LEU A 520 -10.84 5.98 -12.40
C LEU A 520 -11.47 4.97 -11.43
N ILE A 521 -11.12 5.04 -10.14
CA ILE A 521 -11.63 4.13 -9.11
C ILE A 521 -11.92 4.93 -7.83
N SER A 522 -13.06 4.63 -7.19
CA SER A 522 -13.35 5.03 -5.81
C SER A 522 -13.74 3.81 -4.96
N PHE A 523 -13.48 3.89 -3.66
CA PHE A 523 -13.92 2.92 -2.67
C PHE A 523 -14.23 3.67 -1.37
N ASN A 524 -15.46 3.55 -0.87
CA ASN A 524 -15.87 4.12 0.42
C ASN A 524 -16.28 2.97 1.36
N MET A 525 -16.05 3.11 2.66
CA MET A 525 -16.39 2.09 3.65
C MET A 525 -16.61 2.70 5.03
N ASP A 526 -17.77 2.44 5.63
CA ASP A 526 -17.97 2.65 7.07
C ASP A 526 -17.29 1.49 7.81
N PHE A 527 -16.17 1.79 8.45
CA PHE A 527 -15.29 0.78 9.04
C PHE A 527 -15.99 0.01 10.17
N GLY A 528 -16.82 0.70 10.97
CA GLY A 528 -17.55 0.10 12.09
C GLY A 528 -18.64 -0.87 11.61
N LYS A 529 -19.41 -0.49 10.58
CA LYS A 529 -20.38 -1.40 9.93
C LYS A 529 -19.67 -2.61 9.32
N TYR A 530 -18.59 -2.39 8.56
CA TYR A 530 -17.87 -3.46 7.85
C TYR A 530 -17.23 -4.47 8.81
N MET A 531 -16.58 -4.00 9.87
CA MET A 531 -16.05 -4.89 10.92
C MET A 531 -17.17 -5.57 11.71
N GLY A 532 -18.35 -4.95 11.80
CA GLY A 532 -19.58 -5.59 12.30
C GLY A 532 -20.09 -6.73 11.42
N MET A 533 -20.01 -6.63 10.10
CA MET A 533 -20.34 -7.74 9.18
C MET A 533 -19.34 -8.90 9.32
N ILE A 534 -18.04 -8.60 9.44
CA ILE A 534 -17.02 -9.65 9.66
C ILE A 534 -17.20 -10.32 11.03
N GLU A 535 -17.49 -9.56 12.09
CA GLU A 535 -17.81 -10.11 13.42
C GLU A 535 -19.03 -11.05 13.37
N GLN A 536 -20.09 -10.70 12.62
CA GLN A 536 -21.23 -11.60 12.40
C GLN A 536 -20.84 -12.88 11.64
N MET A 537 -20.06 -12.76 10.55
CA MET A 537 -19.58 -13.91 9.78
C MET A 537 -18.76 -14.86 10.66
N MET A 538 -17.82 -14.32 11.45
CA MET A 538 -16.98 -15.09 12.38
C MET A 538 -17.80 -15.69 13.53
N SER A 539 -18.85 -15.01 14.00
CA SER A 539 -19.79 -15.53 15.00
C SER A 539 -20.65 -16.68 14.47
N GLY A 540 -20.93 -16.71 13.17
CA GLY A 540 -21.62 -17.81 12.49
C GLY A 540 -20.79 -19.10 12.36
N ILE A 541 -19.47 -19.04 12.61
CA ILE A 541 -18.60 -20.22 12.61
C ILE A 541 -18.83 -21.02 13.89
N ASN A 542 -19.65 -22.07 13.78
CA ASN A 542 -19.81 -23.09 14.79
C ASN A 542 -18.49 -23.85 15.00
N THR A 543 -17.83 -23.66 16.14
CA THR A 543 -16.65 -24.43 16.54
C THR A 543 -17.02 -25.91 16.70
N SER A 544 -16.70 -26.74 15.71
CA SER A 544 -17.11 -28.15 15.72
C SER A 544 -16.34 -28.97 16.76
N ALA A 545 -16.91 -30.12 17.14
CA ALA A 545 -16.24 -31.07 18.04
C ALA A 545 -14.96 -31.70 17.43
N GLU A 546 -14.77 -31.58 16.11
CA GLU A 546 -13.63 -32.13 15.37
C GLU A 546 -12.45 -31.14 15.26
N MET A 547 -12.67 -29.86 15.59
CA MET A 547 -11.60 -28.85 15.60
C MET A 547 -10.65 -29.08 16.77
N SER A 548 -9.36 -28.77 16.59
CA SER A 548 -8.41 -28.77 17.70
C SER A 548 -8.70 -27.60 18.66
N ASP A 549 -8.28 -27.72 19.92
CA ASP A 549 -8.50 -26.66 20.91
C ASP A 549 -7.69 -25.39 20.60
N GLU A 550 -6.57 -25.55 19.89
CA GLU A 550 -5.78 -24.47 19.27
C GLU A 550 -6.59 -23.74 18.19
N GLN A 551 -7.24 -24.45 17.27
CA GLN A 551 -8.12 -23.84 16.25
C GLN A 551 -9.31 -23.11 16.89
N LYS A 552 -9.89 -23.65 17.97
CA LYS A 552 -10.96 -22.98 18.74
C LYS A 552 -10.46 -21.69 19.39
N LYS A 553 -9.29 -21.74 20.05
CA LYS A 553 -8.65 -20.57 20.66
C LYS A 553 -8.42 -19.45 19.63
N ILE A 554 -7.87 -19.78 18.45
CA ILE A 554 -7.62 -18.81 17.36
C ILE A 554 -8.93 -18.17 16.88
N ILE A 555 -10.02 -18.93 16.76
CA ILE A 555 -11.33 -18.41 16.36
C ILE A 555 -11.90 -17.44 17.41
N GLU A 556 -11.84 -17.78 18.69
CA GLU A 556 -12.32 -16.87 19.75
C GLU A 556 -11.44 -15.60 19.86
N GLN A 557 -10.12 -15.72 19.72
CA GLN A 557 -9.21 -14.56 19.61
C GLN A 557 -9.59 -13.64 18.45
N GLN A 558 -9.88 -14.19 17.26
CA GLN A 558 -10.31 -13.40 16.11
C GLN A 558 -11.68 -12.74 16.34
N LYS A 559 -12.64 -13.42 16.99
CA LYS A 559 -13.93 -12.82 17.38
C LYS A 559 -13.73 -11.62 18.32
N GLU A 560 -12.88 -11.74 19.33
CA GLU A 560 -12.56 -10.60 20.22
C GLU A 560 -11.91 -9.43 19.48
N VAL A 561 -11.04 -9.71 18.49
CA VAL A 561 -10.42 -8.67 17.66
C VAL A 561 -11.45 -7.94 16.80
N PHE A 562 -12.32 -8.66 16.07
CA PHE A 562 -13.36 -8.00 15.27
C PHE A 562 -14.39 -7.27 16.16
N ALA A 563 -14.70 -7.78 17.35
CA ALA A 563 -15.56 -7.11 18.33
C ALA A 563 -14.92 -5.81 18.91
N LYS A 564 -13.58 -5.71 18.94
CA LYS A 564 -12.88 -4.44 19.21
C LYS A 564 -12.91 -3.52 17.99
N LEU A 565 -12.56 -4.01 16.80
CA LEU A 565 -12.50 -3.21 15.57
C LEU A 565 -13.87 -2.62 15.18
N LYS A 566 -14.97 -3.34 15.43
CA LYS A 566 -16.36 -2.87 15.27
C LYS A 566 -16.71 -1.61 16.09
N GLN A 567 -15.97 -1.31 17.16
CA GLN A 567 -16.19 -0.12 17.99
C GLN A 567 -15.53 1.14 17.38
N VAL A 568 -14.66 0.97 16.39
CA VAL A 568 -14.01 2.05 15.66
C VAL A 568 -15.03 2.72 14.76
N LYS A 569 -15.27 4.01 15.01
CA LYS A 569 -16.19 4.83 14.22
C LYS A 569 -15.41 5.70 13.25
N GLY A 570 -15.50 5.39 11.97
CA GLY A 570 -14.95 6.23 10.93
C GLY A 570 -15.26 5.71 9.54
N ASP A 571 -15.21 6.61 8.56
CA ASP A 571 -15.22 6.27 7.14
C ASP A 571 -13.79 6.16 6.62
N ILE A 572 -13.56 5.18 5.75
CA ILE A 572 -12.40 5.11 4.86
C ILE A 572 -12.88 5.45 3.45
N LYS A 573 -12.23 6.41 2.80
CA LYS A 573 -12.51 6.86 1.43
C LYS A 573 -11.20 6.78 0.63
N GLN A 574 -11.15 5.91 -0.36
CA GLN A 574 -10.00 5.68 -1.23
C GLN A 574 -10.34 6.07 -2.67
N SER A 575 -9.36 6.61 -3.37
CA SER A 575 -9.49 6.94 -4.80
C SER A 575 -8.19 6.62 -5.53
N PHE A 576 -8.28 6.09 -6.75
CA PHE A 576 -7.16 5.99 -7.68
C PHE A 576 -7.53 6.71 -8.99
N ASP A 577 -6.63 7.54 -9.48
CA ASP A 577 -6.85 8.40 -10.64
C ASP A 577 -5.55 8.76 -11.39
N ILE A 578 -5.67 9.39 -12.56
CA ILE A 578 -4.55 9.96 -13.33
C ILE A 578 -4.73 11.47 -13.41
N ASN A 579 -3.66 12.23 -13.13
CA ASN A 579 -3.65 13.68 -13.33
C ASN A 579 -2.29 14.16 -13.87
N GLN A 580 -2.08 15.48 -13.89
CA GLN A 580 -0.85 16.09 -14.42
C GLN A 580 0.42 15.74 -13.64
N SER A 581 0.31 15.25 -12.41
CA SER A 581 1.44 14.79 -11.60
C SER A 581 1.80 13.32 -11.85
N GLY A 582 0.91 12.52 -12.43
CA GLY A 582 1.10 11.07 -12.59
C GLY A 582 -0.14 10.24 -12.28
N PHE A 583 0.08 8.97 -11.88
CA PHE A 583 -0.97 8.19 -11.21
C PHE A 583 -1.01 8.60 -9.73
N VAL A 584 -2.21 8.85 -9.20
CA VAL A 584 -2.40 9.28 -7.81
C VAL A 584 -3.36 8.35 -7.10
N SER A 585 -2.95 7.87 -5.94
CA SER A 585 -3.81 7.19 -4.96
C SER A 585 -3.99 8.08 -3.75
N ASN A 586 -5.22 8.23 -3.27
CA ASN A 586 -5.53 8.88 -1.99
C ASN A 586 -6.25 7.89 -1.09
N THR A 587 -5.98 7.95 0.21
CA THR A 587 -6.70 7.23 1.27
C THR A 587 -6.97 8.21 2.40
N ALA A 588 -8.22 8.63 2.51
CA ALA A 588 -8.73 9.40 3.64
C ALA A 588 -9.37 8.47 4.67
N PHE A 589 -9.08 8.71 5.95
CA PHE A 589 -9.87 8.22 7.08
C PHE A 589 -10.45 9.42 7.82
N GLU A 590 -11.70 9.33 8.27
CA GLU A 590 -12.44 10.38 8.97
C GLU A 590 -13.32 9.77 10.07
N ALA A 591 -13.08 10.14 11.34
CA ALA A 591 -13.75 9.58 12.52
C ALA A 591 -15.15 10.18 12.79
N LYS A 592 -16.04 9.42 13.45
CA LYS A 592 -17.43 9.83 13.79
C LYS A 592 -17.73 9.80 15.30
#